data_AF-A0A316BN66-F1
#
_entry.id   AF-A0A316BN66-F1
#
_cell.length_a   1.000
_cell.length_b   1.000
_cell.length_c   1.000
_cell.angle_alpha   90.00
_cell.angle_beta   90.00
_cell.angle_gamma   90.00
#
_symmetry.space_group_name_H-M   'P 1'
#
loop_
_entity.id
_entity.type
_entity.pdbx_description
1 polymer ?
#
loop_
_entity_poly.entity_id
_entity_poly.type
_entity_poly.pdbx_seq_one_letter_code
_entity_poly.pdbx_strand_id
1 'polypeptide(L)' 'AFAKIKHWMRMAQKRTIEDTWRQVGHLVTTIKADECQNYLANAGYASVKT' A
#
# COMPACT_ATOMS: atom_id res chain seq x y z
N ALA A 1 -1.10 5.63 2.22
CA ALA A 1 -1.20 4.19 1.92
C ALA A 1 0.17 3.50 1.77
N PHE A 2 1.01 3.85 0.79
CA PHE A 2 2.22 3.05 0.46
C PHE A 2 3.24 2.87 1.61
N ALA A 3 3.46 3.91 2.42
CA ALA A 3 4.35 3.82 3.58
C ALA A 3 3.90 2.75 4.60
N LYS A 4 2.59 2.53 4.75
CA LYS A 4 1.99 1.52 5.64
C LYS A 4 2.28 0.11 5.15
N ILE A 5 2.11 -0.13 3.84
CA ILE A 5 2.49 -1.40 3.20
C ILE A 5 3.96 -1.69 3.46
N LYS A 6 4.85 -0.73 3.17
CA LYS A 6 6.30 -0.87 3.38
C LYS A 6 6.64 -1.18 4.84
N HIS A 7 6.00 -0.50 5.80
CA HIS A 7 6.18 -0.74 7.22
C HIS A 7 5.85 -2.19 7.59
N TRP A 8 4.66 -2.66 7.24
CA TRP A 8 4.23 -4.04 7.55
C TRP A 8 5.03 -5.10 6.81
N MET A 9 5.42 -4.84 5.56
CA MET A 9 6.31 -5.72 4.81
C MET A 9 7.68 -5.86 5.48
N ARG A 10 8.23 -4.77 6.03
CA ARG A 10 9.49 -4.80 6.79
C ARG A 10 9.36 -5.60 8.09
N MET A 11 8.20 -5.55 8.73
CA MET A 11 7.90 -6.37 9.92
C MET A 11 7.69 -7.85 9.58
N ALA A 12 7.08 -8.15 8.43
CA ALA A 12 6.77 -9.53 8.02
C ALA A 12 8.02 -10.34 7.64
N GLN A 13 9.10 -9.66 7.20
CA GLN A 13 10.43 -10.24 6.91
C GLN A 13 10.42 -11.50 6.02
N LYS A 14 9.44 -11.63 5.13
CA LYS A 14 9.37 -12.74 4.18
C LYS A 14 10.58 -12.72 3.26
N ARG A 15 11.17 -13.90 3.00
CA ARG A 15 12.42 -14.05 2.23
C ARG A 15 12.25 -14.74 0.89
N THR A 16 11.05 -15.25 0.59
CA THR A 16 10.71 -15.84 -0.70
C THR A 16 9.80 -14.89 -1.47
N ILE A 17 9.86 -14.96 -2.81
CA ILE A 17 8.99 -14.16 -3.67
C ILE A 17 7.52 -14.54 -3.45
N GLU A 18 7.23 -15.84 -3.36
CA GLU A 18 5.87 -16.36 -3.16
C GLU A 18 5.25 -15.83 -1.86
N ASP A 19 5.96 -15.91 -0.73
CA ASP A 19 5.46 -15.41 0.55
C ASP A 19 5.31 -13.89 0.55
N THR A 20 6.24 -13.19 -0.11
CA THR A 20 6.21 -11.73 -0.23
C THR A 20 4.98 -11.29 -1.01
N TRP A 21 4.71 -11.91 -2.16
CA TRP A 21 3.56 -11.61 -3.01
C TRP A 21 2.24 -11.85 -2.26
N ARG A 22 2.09 -13.02 -1.62
CA ARG A 22 0.90 -13.34 -0.82
C ARG A 22 0.71 -12.34 0.32
N GLN A 23 1.78 -11.99 1.03
CA GLN A 23 1.74 -11.02 2.12
C GLN A 23 1.30 -9.64 1.64
N VAL A 24 1.82 -9.14 0.52
CA VAL A 24 1.38 -7.87 -0.07
C VAL A 24 -0.11 -7.93 -0.41
N GLY A 25 -0.58 -9.02 -1.03
CA GLY A 25 -1.98 -9.24 -1.33
C GLY A 25 -2.87 -9.11 -0.10
N HIS A 26 -2.52 -9.81 0.99
CA HIS A 26 -3.24 -9.69 2.26
C HIS A 26 -3.21 -8.25 2.82
N LEU A 27 -2.05 -7.59 2.81
CA LEU A 27 -1.93 -6.23 3.35
C LEU A 27 -2.79 -5.22 2.59
N VAL A 28 -2.88 -5.32 1.26
CA VAL A 28 -3.69 -4.40 0.45
C VAL A 28 -5.18 -4.50 0.82
N THR A 29 -5.68 -5.70 1.17
CA THR A 29 -7.09 -5.86 1.61
C THR A 29 -7.41 -5.17 2.94
N THR A 30 -6.39 -4.79 3.73
CA THR A 30 -6.57 -4.11 5.02
C THR A 30 -6.58 -2.59 4.91
N ILE A 31 -6.26 -2.03 3.74
CA ILE A 31 -6.21 -0.59 3.52
C ILE A 31 -7.61 -0.10 3.17
N LYS A 32 -8.09 0.88 3.93
CA LYS A 32 -9.41 1.48 3.69
C LYS A 32 -9.38 2.42 2.48
N ALA A 33 -10.55 2.60 1.86
CA ALA A 33 -10.70 3.41 0.66
C ALA A 33 -10.27 4.88 0.88
N ASP A 34 -10.57 5.45 2.05
CA ASP A 34 -10.18 6.81 2.45
C ASP A 34 -8.65 6.97 2.53
N GLU A 35 -7.93 6.00 3.10
CA GLU A 35 -6.46 6.01 3.15
C GLU A 35 -5.82 5.97 1.74
N CYS A 36 -6.47 5.28 0.80
CA CYS A 36 -6.08 5.24 -0.62
C CYS A 36 -6.36 6.58 -1.31
N GLN A 37 -7.57 7.14 -1.13
CA GLN A 37 -7.94 8.44 -1.68
C GLN A 37 -6.99 9.55 -1.19
N ASN A 38 -6.74 9.59 0.12
CA ASN A 38 -5.80 10.53 0.73
C ASN A 38 -4.39 10.38 0.15
N TYR A 39 -3.93 9.15 -0.11
CA TYR A 39 -2.64 8.93 -0.75
C TYR A 39 -2.59 9.48 -2.18
N LEU A 40 -3.62 9.19 -2.99
CA LEU A 40 -3.68 9.65 -4.38
C LEU A 40 -3.73 11.19 -4.46
N ALA A 41 -4.48 11.84 -3.56
CA ALA A 41 -4.53 13.29 -3.47
C ALA A 41 -3.17 13.89 -3.10
N ASN A 42 -2.54 13.40 -2.03
CA ASN A 42 -1.24 13.92 -1.57
C ASN A 42 -0.09 13.62 -2.54
N ALA A 43 -0.18 12.52 -3.31
CA ALA A 43 0.81 12.19 -4.33
C ALA A 43 0.59 12.93 -5.66
N GLY A 44 -0.41 13.81 -5.74
CA GLY A 44 -0.71 14.60 -6.94
C GLY A 44 -1.44 13.82 -8.05
N TYR A 45 -1.78 12.55 -7.83
CA TYR A 45 -2.54 11.73 -8.79
C TYR A 45 -4.00 12.16 -8.91
N ALA A 46 -4.55 12.84 -7.89
CA ALA A 46 -5.90 13.42 -7.95
C ALA A 46 -5.91 14.90 -8.39
N SER A 47 -4.78 15.42 -8.87
CA SER A 47 -4.75 16.77 -9.46
C SER A 47 -5.36 16.71 -10.86
N VAL A 48 -6.64 17.04 -10.95
CA VAL A 48 -7.29 17.26 -12.25
C VAL A 48 -6.77 18.57 -12.79
N LYS A 49 -6.00 18.52 -13.89
CA LYS A 49 -5.69 19.71 -14.67
C LYS A 49 -6.99 20.16 -15.34
N THR A 50 -7.60 21.23 -14.82
CA THR A 50 -8.61 21.99 -15.55
C THR A 50 -7.97 22.74 -16.70
#